data_AF-A0A7R9QF46-F1
#
_entry.id   AF-A0A7R9QF46-F1
#
_cell.length_a   1.000
_cell.length_b   1.000
_cell.length_c   1.000
_cell.angle_alpha   90.00
_cell.angle_beta   90.00
_cell.angle_gamma   90.00
#
_symmetry.space_group_name_H-M   'P 1'
#
loop_
_entity.id
_entity.type
_entity.pdbx_description
1 polymer ?
#
loop_
_entity_poly.entity_id
_entity_poly.type
_entity_poly.pdbx_seq_one_letter_code
_entity_poly.pdbx_strand_id
1 'polypeptide(L)'
;MEYIGEIITIEEADRRGRQYDAEGITYLFDLDYNDEVDAYKYALDATHCGNVSHFVNHSCDPNLDTRVVWINNLDPYMPHIALFAIRNIRVNEELTFDYKINVQRMTNANDSSICPSEVSFDSGIDGSTVCGKEQTREEQSLAVACRCGANNCRQVLYSLPSI
;
A
#
# COMPACT_ATOMS: atom_id res chain seq x y z
N MET A 1 15.15 9.75 -6.34
CA MET A 1 14.95 10.42 -5.03
C MET A 1 15.01 9.36 -3.93
N GLU A 2 15.05 9.73 -2.66
CA GLU A 2 14.99 8.76 -1.54
C GLU A 2 13.61 8.81 -0.88
N TYR A 3 13.11 7.68 -0.39
CA TYR A 3 11.94 7.63 0.48
C TYR A 3 12.39 7.66 1.94
N ILE A 4 12.13 8.78 2.62
CA ILE A 4 12.61 9.04 3.98
C ILE A 4 11.41 9.12 4.93
N GLY A 5 11.58 8.52 6.10
CA GLY A 5 10.59 8.43 7.18
C GLY A 5 11.25 8.29 8.54
N GLU A 6 10.44 8.23 9.59
CA GLU A 6 10.86 7.71 10.89
C GLU A 6 11.11 6.20 10.78
N ILE A 7 12.24 5.70 11.28
CA ILE A 7 12.45 4.25 11.39
C ILE A 7 11.81 3.79 12.71
N ILE A 8 10.80 2.94 12.62
CA ILE A 8 10.04 2.41 13.74
C ILE A 8 10.07 0.88 13.74
N THR A 9 9.78 0.24 14.88
CA THR A 9 9.67 -1.23 14.94
C THR A 9 8.39 -1.71 14.27
N ILE A 10 8.33 -2.98 13.89
CA ILE A 10 7.11 -3.57 13.30
C ILE A 10 5.92 -3.50 14.27
N GLU A 11 6.13 -3.69 15.58
CA GLU A 11 5.05 -3.57 16.55
C GLU A 11 4.45 -2.17 16.59
N GLU A 12 5.29 -1.13 16.45
CA GLU A 12 4.85 0.26 16.38
C GLU A 12 4.19 0.57 15.03
N ALA A 13 4.71 0.01 13.93
CA ALA A 13 4.11 0.13 12.60
C ALA A 13 2.71 -0.49 12.58
N ASP A 14 2.53 -1.68 13.15
CA ASP A 14 1.21 -2.33 13.28
C ASP A 14 0.27 -1.51 14.15
N ARG A 15 0.78 -0.93 15.25
CA ARG A 15 -0.02 -0.09 16.15
C ARG A 15 -0.53 1.17 15.44
N ARG A 16 0.32 1.84 14.66
CA ARG A 16 -0.04 3.02 13.86
C ARG A 16 -0.91 2.65 12.66
N GLY A 17 -0.57 1.56 11.97
CA GLY A 17 -1.25 1.02 10.81
C GLY A 17 -2.74 0.82 11.04
N ARG A 18 -3.14 0.24 12.17
CA ARG A 18 -4.56 0.10 12.53
C ARG A 18 -5.34 1.42 12.56
N GLN A 19 -4.70 2.52 12.92
CA GLN A 19 -5.31 3.85 12.89
C GLN A 19 -5.27 4.43 11.46
N TYR A 20 -4.12 4.32 10.80
CA TYR A 20 -3.88 4.83 9.45
C TYR A 20 -4.79 4.19 8.41
N ASP A 21 -5.08 2.90 8.56
CA ASP A 21 -6.00 2.16 7.73
C ASP A 21 -7.39 2.79 7.72
N ALA A 22 -7.93 3.13 8.90
CA ALA A 22 -9.23 3.79 9.04
C ALA A 22 -9.25 5.19 8.41
N GLU A 23 -8.09 5.84 8.29
CA GLU A 23 -7.92 7.18 7.72
C GLU A 23 -7.44 7.16 6.25
N GLY A 24 -7.16 5.98 5.68
CA GLY A 24 -6.63 5.83 4.31
C GLY A 24 -5.18 6.29 4.13
N ILE A 25 -4.39 6.31 5.21
CA ILE A 25 -2.99 6.74 5.22
C ILE A 25 -2.09 5.56 4.82
N THR A 26 -1.18 5.77 3.85
CA THR A 26 -0.39 4.71 3.19
C THR A 26 1.12 4.92 3.26
N TYR A 27 1.61 5.62 4.28
CA TYR A 27 3.01 6.08 4.37
C TYR A 27 3.93 5.14 5.15
N LEU A 28 3.48 3.91 5.40
CA LEU A 28 4.29 2.86 6.02
C LEU A 28 4.99 2.03 4.94
N PHE A 29 6.29 1.81 5.10
CA PHE A 29 7.12 1.03 4.19
C PHE A 29 7.93 -0.01 4.98
N ASP A 30 7.63 -1.29 4.77
CA ASP A 30 8.35 -2.39 5.43
C ASP A 30 9.82 -2.47 4.96
N LEU A 31 10.77 -2.60 5.89
CA LEU A 31 12.18 -2.85 5.57
C LEU A 31 12.45 -4.36 5.41
N ASP A 32 11.73 -4.89 4.43
CA ASP A 32 11.61 -6.26 3.90
C ASP A 32 12.83 -7.09 3.54
N TYR A 33 13.93 -6.39 3.27
CA TYR A 33 14.80 -6.77 2.14
C TYR A 33 15.92 -7.73 2.51
N ASN A 34 15.96 -8.19 3.76
CA ASN A 34 16.95 -9.12 4.26
C ASN A 34 16.31 -10.48 4.50
N ASP A 35 16.49 -11.39 3.54
CA ASP A 35 15.91 -12.74 3.53
C ASP A 35 16.53 -13.69 4.57
N GLU A 36 17.62 -13.30 5.24
CA GLU A 36 18.38 -14.18 6.14
C GLU A 36 17.69 -14.45 7.49
N VAL A 37 16.65 -13.69 7.83
CA VAL A 37 15.88 -13.87 9.07
C VAL A 37 14.40 -13.74 8.76
N ASP A 38 13.60 -14.74 9.15
CA ASP A 38 12.12 -14.80 9.03
C ASP A 38 11.37 -13.65 9.77
N ALA A 39 12.07 -12.58 10.17
CA ALA A 39 11.55 -11.42 10.86
C ALA A 39 12.34 -10.16 10.46
N TYR A 40 11.80 -9.41 9.52
CA TYR A 40 12.06 -7.98 9.35
C TYR A 40 11.72 -7.22 10.65
N LYS A 41 12.55 -6.24 11.03
CA LYS A 41 12.51 -5.62 12.37
C LYS A 41 11.93 -4.21 12.37
N TYR A 42 11.96 -3.55 11.21
CA TYR A 42 11.72 -2.13 11.11
C TYR A 42 10.85 -1.80 9.90
N ALA A 43 10.13 -0.69 10.01
CA ALA A 43 9.42 -0.04 8.93
C ALA A 43 9.80 1.45 8.92
N LEU A 44 9.68 2.08 7.76
CA LEU A 44 9.72 3.53 7.61
C LEU A 44 8.30 4.09 7.69
N ASP A 45 8.09 5.09 8.53
CA ASP A 45 6.84 5.85 8.63
C ASP A 45 7.07 7.30 8.17
N ALA A 46 6.55 7.67 7.01
CA ALA A 46 6.66 9.02 6.46
C ALA A 46 5.47 9.94 6.81
N THR A 47 4.58 9.53 7.72
CA THR A 47 3.33 10.25 8.06
C THR A 47 3.59 11.61 8.68
N HIS A 48 4.52 11.69 9.64
CA HIS A 48 4.83 12.93 10.35
C HIS A 48 6.18 13.54 9.95
N CYS A 49 7.14 12.71 9.61
CA CYS A 49 8.48 13.13 9.19
C CYS A 49 8.81 12.44 7.88
N GLY A 50 8.90 13.18 6.78
CA GLY A 50 9.30 12.64 5.48
C GLY A 50 9.81 13.73 4.55
N ASN A 51 10.26 13.33 3.36
CA ASN A 51 10.60 14.27 2.30
C ASN A 51 9.48 14.31 1.23
N VAL A 52 9.76 14.94 0.09
CA VAL A 52 8.79 15.06 -1.03
C VAL A 52 8.27 13.72 -1.57
N SER A 53 8.96 12.60 -1.29
CA SER A 53 8.58 11.28 -1.77
C SER A 53 7.27 10.78 -1.19
N HIS A 54 6.84 11.25 0.00
CA HIS A 54 5.59 10.77 0.58
C HIS A 54 4.37 11.20 -0.25
N PHE A 55 4.51 12.21 -1.11
CA PHE A 55 3.45 12.66 -2.01
C PHE A 55 3.40 11.88 -3.33
N VAL A 56 4.32 10.95 -3.56
CA VAL A 56 4.38 10.18 -4.80
C VAL A 56 3.29 9.12 -4.77
N ASN A 57 2.36 9.19 -5.72
CA ASN A 57 1.19 8.33 -5.74
C ASN A 57 1.48 6.93 -6.29
N HIS A 58 0.51 6.04 -6.05
CA HIS A 58 0.47 4.72 -6.65
C HIS A 58 0.13 4.76 -8.15
N SER A 59 0.79 3.90 -8.94
CA SER A 59 0.29 3.47 -10.25
C SER A 59 0.50 1.97 -10.48
N CYS A 60 -0.46 1.33 -11.16
CA CYS A 60 -0.32 -0.05 -11.65
C CYS A 60 0.59 -0.15 -12.90
N ASP A 61 0.91 0.99 -13.53
CA ASP A 61 1.93 1.16 -14.57
C ASP A 61 2.83 2.35 -14.20
N PRO A 62 3.73 2.19 -13.21
CA PRO A 62 4.51 3.29 -12.65
C PRO A 62 5.65 3.75 -13.56
N ASN A 63 6.24 4.90 -13.24
CA ASN A 63 7.49 5.38 -13.86
C ASN A 63 8.70 5.37 -12.92
N LEU A 64 8.48 5.09 -11.63
CA LEU A 64 9.52 4.85 -10.63
C LEU A 64 9.46 3.41 -10.11
N ASP A 65 10.62 2.89 -9.72
CA ASP A 65 10.76 1.63 -8.98
C ASP A 65 11.60 1.85 -7.72
N THR A 66 11.27 1.09 -6.68
CA THR A 66 11.92 1.12 -5.37
C THR A 66 13.13 0.18 -5.36
N ARG A 67 14.28 0.69 -4.90
CA ARG A 67 15.53 -0.05 -4.77
C ARG A 67 16.12 0.18 -3.40
N VAL A 68 16.58 -0.89 -2.75
CA VAL A 68 17.36 -0.76 -1.52
C VAL A 68 18.80 -0.43 -1.82
N VAL A 69 19.36 0.50 -1.04
CA VAL A 69 20.77 0.89 -1.13
C VAL A 69 21.39 0.97 0.26
N TRP A 70 22.60 0.44 0.38
CA TRP A 70 23.44 0.58 1.57
C TRP A 70 24.57 1.54 1.24
N ILE A 71 24.68 2.62 2.01
CA ILE A 71 25.66 3.69 1.77
C ILE A 71 26.61 3.76 2.96
N ASN A 72 26.20 4.45 4.03
CA ASN A 72 27.00 4.66 5.23
C ASN A 72 26.62 3.72 6.37
N ASN A 73 25.39 3.19 6.34
CA ASN A 73 24.91 2.18 7.24
C ASN A 73 24.92 0.83 6.53
N LEU A 74 25.67 -0.13 7.08
CA LEU A 74 25.77 -1.50 6.56
C LEU A 74 24.91 -2.50 7.37
N ASP A 75 24.08 -2.00 8.30
CA ASP A 75 23.08 -2.84 8.94
C ASP A 75 22.09 -3.36 7.87
N PRO A 76 22.00 -4.69 7.66
CA PRO A 76 21.13 -5.26 6.64
C PRO A 76 19.63 -4.98 6.90
N TYR A 77 19.24 -4.65 8.14
CA TYR A 77 17.85 -4.35 8.51
C TYR A 77 17.47 -2.87 8.36
N MET A 78 18.43 -2.00 8.05
CA MET A 78 18.20 -0.56 7.91
C MET A 78 18.78 -0.02 6.59
N PRO A 79 18.34 -0.56 5.43
CA PRO A 79 18.69 0.01 4.13
C PRO A 79 18.03 1.36 3.91
N HIS A 80 18.59 2.14 2.98
CA HIS A 80 17.89 3.30 2.41
C HIS A 80 16.98 2.84 1.27
N ILE A 81 15.82 3.49 1.10
CA ILE A 81 14.91 3.24 -0.02
C ILE A 81 15.09 4.32 -1.07
N ALA A 82 15.61 3.95 -2.24
CA ALA A 82 15.80 4.84 -3.36
C ALA A 82 14.77 4.59 -4.47
N LEU A 83 14.17 5.67 -4.96
CA LEU A 83 13.25 5.69 -6.10
C LEU A 83 14.03 6.07 -7.37
N PHE A 84 14.07 5.13 -8.32
CA PHE A 84 14.74 5.27 -9.62
C PHE A 84 13.73 5.27 -10.77
N ALA A 85 13.99 6.08 -11.80
CA ALA A 85 13.21 6.05 -13.02
C ALA A 85 13.46 4.73 -13.78
N ILE A 86 12.38 4.06 -14.20
CA ILE A 86 12.45 2.82 -15.01
C ILE A 86 12.22 3.06 -16.50
N ARG A 87 11.84 4.28 -16.87
CA ARG A 87 11.70 4.77 -18.23
C ARG A 87 11.91 6.28 -18.27
N ASN A 88 12.03 6.84 -19.47
CA ASN A 88 12.05 8.30 -19.63
C ASN A 88 10.73 8.91 -19.11
N ILE A 89 10.86 10.02 -18.37
CA ILE A 89 9.74 10.75 -17.76
C ILE A 89 9.66 12.12 -18.43
N ARG A 90 8.48 12.48 -18.95
CA ARG A 90 8.29 13.77 -19.62
C ARG A 90 8.14 14.90 -18.60
N VAL A 91 8.42 16.13 -19.04
CA VAL A 91 8.11 17.32 -18.25
C VAL A 91 6.61 17.33 -17.90
N ASN A 92 6.29 17.61 -16.64
CA ASN A 92 4.93 17.59 -16.07
C ASN A 92 4.25 16.21 -16.02
N GLU A 93 4.97 15.12 -16.27
CA GLU A 93 4.47 13.78 -16.01
C GLU A 93 4.50 13.49 -14.50
N GLU A 94 3.38 13.01 -13.94
CA GLU A 94 3.30 12.63 -12.54
C GLU A 94 4.27 11.49 -12.22
N LEU A 95 4.99 11.62 -11.12
CA LEU A 95 5.84 10.56 -10.61
C LEU A 95 4.99 9.56 -9.82
N THR A 96 5.12 8.27 -10.14
CA THR A 96 4.35 7.20 -9.48
C THR A 96 5.20 5.95 -9.30
N PHE A 97 4.94 5.19 -8.22
CA PHE A 97 5.53 3.87 -7.99
C PHE A 97 4.44 2.84 -7.62
N ASP A 98 4.75 1.56 -7.72
CA ASP A 98 3.83 0.52 -7.22
C ASP A 98 3.99 0.41 -5.70
N TYR A 99 2.88 0.55 -4.94
CA TYR A 99 2.90 0.45 -3.49
C TYR A 99 3.20 -0.98 -3.01
N LYS A 100 3.16 -1.98 -3.91
CA LYS A 100 3.55 -3.38 -3.65
C LYS A 100 3.01 -3.91 -2.31
N ILE A 101 1.75 -3.61 -2.00
CA ILE A 101 1.15 -3.98 -0.71
C ILE A 101 0.95 -5.50 -0.69
N ASN A 102 1.78 -6.18 0.11
CA ASN A 102 1.75 -7.62 0.29
C ASN A 102 0.49 -8.03 1.06
N VAL A 103 -0.53 -8.50 0.34
CA VAL A 103 -1.79 -9.03 0.91
C VAL A 103 -1.55 -10.22 1.86
N GLN A 104 -0.39 -10.88 1.81
CA GLN A 104 -0.09 -12.05 2.64
C GLN A 104 0.02 -11.76 4.15
N ARG A 105 0.34 -10.51 4.58
CA ARG A 105 0.34 -10.17 6.01
C ARG A 105 -1.05 -10.06 6.63
N MET A 106 -2.09 -9.99 5.80
CA MET A 106 -3.48 -9.83 6.21
C MET A 106 -4.19 -11.17 6.44
N THR A 107 -3.60 -12.29 6.03
CA THR A 107 -4.17 -13.63 6.15
C THR A 107 -3.34 -14.51 7.08
N ASN A 108 -3.16 -14.09 8.34
CA ASN A 108 -2.69 -14.98 9.40
C ASN A 108 -3.84 -15.39 10.32
N ALA A 109 -4.80 -16.10 9.74
CA ALA A 109 -5.58 -17.15 10.39
C ALA A 109 -6.24 -18.01 9.28
N ASN A 110 -5.57 -19.08 8.85
CA ASN A 110 -6.13 -20.25 8.17
C ASN A 110 -7.34 -20.02 7.23
N ASP A 111 -7.13 -19.55 5.99
CA ASP A 111 -7.96 -20.06 4.90
C ASP A 111 -7.27 -19.92 3.54
N SER A 112 -6.94 -21.07 2.96
CA SER A 112 -6.26 -21.19 1.68
C SER A 112 -7.27 -21.52 0.59
N SER A 113 -8.11 -20.56 0.19
CA SER A 113 -8.82 -20.60 -1.11
C SER A 113 -9.79 -19.43 -1.31
N ILE A 114 -9.34 -18.23 -1.68
CA ILE A 114 -10.21 -17.31 -2.44
C ILE A 114 -9.40 -16.58 -3.52
N CYS A 115 -9.51 -17.08 -4.74
CA CYS A 115 -9.27 -16.30 -5.94
C CYS A 115 -10.46 -15.32 -6.09
N PRO A 116 -10.30 -14.01 -6.27
CA PRO A 116 -11.44 -13.15 -6.54
C PRO A 116 -11.83 -13.32 -8.02
N SER A 117 -12.81 -14.18 -8.28
CA SER A 117 -13.59 -14.13 -9.51
C SER A 117 -14.43 -12.85 -9.50
N GLU A 118 -14.19 -12.01 -10.52
CA GLU A 118 -15.10 -11.02 -11.12
C GLU A 118 -16.01 -10.23 -10.17
N VAL A 119 -15.57 -9.02 -9.80
CA VAL A 119 -16.49 -7.98 -9.28
C VAL A 119 -16.94 -7.11 -10.46
N SER A 120 -18.12 -7.41 -10.98
CA SER A 120 -18.82 -6.61 -11.98
C SER A 120 -19.37 -5.34 -11.32
N PHE A 121 -18.90 -4.15 -11.70
CA PHE A 121 -19.50 -2.89 -11.30
C PHE A 121 -20.59 -2.49 -12.29
N ASP A 122 -21.85 -2.50 -11.85
CA ASP A 122 -22.98 -1.98 -12.63
C ASP A 122 -23.02 -0.45 -12.57
N SER A 123 -23.12 0.16 -13.75
CA SER A 123 -23.18 1.60 -13.96
C SER A 123 -24.63 2.03 -14.16
N GLY A 124 -25.25 2.65 -13.14
CA GLY A 124 -26.63 3.13 -13.25
C GLY A 124 -26.98 4.24 -12.27
N ILE A 125 -27.42 5.38 -12.80
CA ILE A 125 -28.01 6.54 -12.12
C ILE A 125 -29.53 6.35 -12.08
N ASP A 126 -30.18 6.48 -10.90
CA ASP A 126 -31.44 7.25 -10.63
C ASP A 126 -32.22 6.76 -9.39
N GLY A 127 -32.74 7.73 -8.62
CA GLY A 127 -34.09 7.73 -8.02
C GLY A 127 -34.48 6.73 -6.91
N SER A 128 -34.60 7.24 -5.67
CA SER A 128 -35.42 6.80 -4.53
C SER A 128 -36.25 5.50 -4.62
N THR A 129 -36.06 4.58 -3.65
CA THR A 129 -37.13 3.92 -2.87
C THR A 129 -36.51 3.22 -1.64
N VAL A 130 -36.95 3.59 -0.43
CA VAL A 130 -36.64 2.89 0.82
C VAL A 130 -37.51 1.63 0.91
N CYS A 131 -36.90 0.46 1.09
CA CYS A 131 -37.57 -0.70 1.68
C CYS A 131 -36.55 -1.51 2.49
N GLY A 132 -36.76 -1.54 3.81
CA GLY A 132 -35.85 -2.14 4.77
C GLY A 132 -35.72 -3.65 4.59
N LYS A 133 -34.48 -4.13 4.66
CA LYS A 133 -34.15 -5.50 5.00
C LYS A 133 -33.03 -5.46 6.04
N GLU A 134 -33.17 -6.37 6.99
CA GLU A 134 -32.41 -6.50 8.23
C GLU A 134 -30.90 -6.44 7.99
N GLN A 135 -30.23 -5.55 8.72
CA GLN A 135 -28.77 -5.42 8.70
C GLN A 135 -28.14 -6.61 9.42
N THR A 136 -27.85 -7.68 8.69
CA THR A 136 -26.67 -8.48 9.00
C THR A 136 -25.47 -7.56 8.81
N ARG A 137 -24.69 -7.31 9.87
CA ARG A 137 -23.45 -6.52 9.80
C ARG A 137 -22.46 -7.25 8.88
N GLU A 138 -22.52 -6.96 7.59
CA GLU A 138 -21.45 -7.32 6.65
C GLU A 138 -20.22 -6.51 7.06
N GLU A 139 -19.18 -7.22 7.48
CA GLU A 139 -17.84 -6.69 7.74
C GLU A 139 -17.28 -6.12 6.44
N GLN A 140 -17.54 -4.83 6.19
CA GLN A 140 -17.01 -4.12 5.03
C GLN A 140 -15.49 -4.08 5.12
N SER A 141 -14.83 -4.91 4.31
CA SER A 141 -13.41 -4.78 4.01
C SER A 141 -13.17 -3.37 3.46
N LEU A 142 -12.28 -2.62 4.12
CA LEU A 142 -11.91 -1.29 3.66
C LEU A 142 -10.99 -1.46 2.44
N ALA A 143 -11.59 -1.47 1.26
CA ALA A 143 -10.86 -1.46 0.01
C ALA A 143 -10.75 -0.02 -0.49
N VAL A 144 -9.51 0.49 -0.61
CA VAL A 144 -9.29 1.82 -1.18
C VAL A 144 -9.20 1.69 -2.70
N ALA A 145 -10.09 2.38 -3.42
CA ALA A 145 -10.15 2.32 -4.87
C ALA A 145 -8.90 2.97 -5.53
N CYS A 146 -8.28 2.25 -6.46
CA CYS A 146 -7.18 2.78 -7.27
C CYS A 146 -7.71 3.63 -8.43
N ARG A 147 -7.14 4.82 -8.61
CA ARG A 147 -7.51 5.77 -9.67
C ARG A 147 -6.31 6.17 -10.55
N CYS A 148 -5.34 5.28 -10.72
CA CYS A 148 -4.10 5.58 -11.45
C CYS A 148 -4.27 5.81 -12.96
N GLY A 149 -5.40 5.42 -13.55
CA GLY A 149 -5.67 5.61 -14.98
C GLY A 149 -4.92 4.66 -15.93
N ALA A 150 -4.13 3.73 -15.40
CA ALA A 150 -3.43 2.73 -16.21
C ALA A 150 -4.40 1.71 -16.84
N ASN A 151 -4.11 1.24 -18.06
CA ASN A 151 -4.94 0.25 -18.77
C ASN A 151 -5.01 -1.10 -18.02
N ASN A 152 -3.95 -1.43 -17.27
CA ASN A 152 -3.83 -2.62 -16.43
C ASN A 152 -4.13 -2.32 -14.94
N CYS A 153 -4.95 -1.29 -14.66
CA CYS A 153 -5.29 -0.91 -13.29
C CYS A 153 -5.96 -2.05 -12.51
N ARG A 154 -5.44 -2.36 -11.32
CA ARG A 154 -5.94 -3.39 -10.40
C ARG A 154 -7.24 -3.00 -9.67
N GLN A 155 -7.78 -1.80 -9.94
CA GLN A 155 -9.00 -1.22 -9.34
C GLN A 155 -8.92 -0.93 -7.83
N VAL A 156 -7.99 -1.54 -7.10
CA VAL A 156 -7.75 -1.31 -5.66
C VAL A 156 -6.30 -0.95 -5.39
N LEU A 157 -6.06 -0.09 -4.40
CA LEU A 157 -4.72 0.17 -3.84
C LEU A 157 -4.31 -0.99 -2.93
N TYR A 158 -5.22 -1.37 -2.04
CA TYR A 158 -5.11 -2.49 -1.11
C TYR A 158 -6.50 -2.94 -0.64
N SER A 159 -6.59 -4.16 -0.13
CA SER A 159 -7.79 -4.76 0.45
C SER A 159 -7.49 -5.19 1.88
N LEU A 160 -8.11 -4.57 2.89
CA LEU A 160 -8.01 -5.06 4.27
C LEU A 160 -8.88 -6.32 4.43
N PRO A 161 -8.42 -7.33 5.21
CA PRO A 161 -9.24 -8.47 5.56
C PRO A 161 -10.38 -8.00 6.47
N SER A 162 -11.54 -8.63 6.38
CA SER A 162 -12.63 -8.44 7.33
C SER A 162 -12.14 -8.82 8.74
N ILE A 163 -12.38 -7.93 9.72
CA ILE A 163 -12.02 -8.12 11.14
C ILE A 163 -12.88 -9.23 11.74
#